data_AF-S4PM97-F1
#
_entry.id   AF-S4PM97-F1
#
_cell.length_a   1.000
_cell.length_b   1.000
_cell.length_c   1.000
_cell.angle_alpha   90.00
_cell.angle_beta   90.00
_cell.angle_gamma   90.00
#
_symmetry.space_group_name_H-M   'P 1'
#
loop_
_entity.id
_entity.type
_entity.pdbx_description
1 polymer ?
#
loop_
_entity_poly.entity_id
_entity_poly.type
_entity_poly.pdbx_seq_one_letter_code
_entity_poly.pdbx_strand_id
1 'polypeptide(L)'
;MAAARHFIRTQAQSLSDENRFALLRPQLEINPKHPIIKKLHKLTSSDKELANMVAQQLFSNAMVTAGLLMDARNLITNLPP
;
A
#
# COMPACT_ATOMS: atom_id res chain seq x y z
N MET A 1 16.85 2.92 12.97
CA MET A 1 16.15 2.27 11.84
C MET A 1 16.80 2.47 10.45
N ALA A 2 17.83 3.30 10.28
CA ALA A 2 18.48 3.50 8.97
C ALA A 2 19.23 2.25 8.44
N ALA A 3 19.92 1.51 9.32
CA ALA A 3 20.66 0.30 8.94
C ALA A 3 19.75 -0.85 8.46
N ALA A 4 18.57 -1.03 9.05
CA ALA A 4 17.60 -2.04 8.63
C ALA A 4 17.02 -1.74 7.25
N ARG A 5 16.68 -0.46 6.97
CA ARG A 5 16.24 -0.03 5.64
C ARG A 5 17.33 -0.21 4.58
N HIS A 6 18.59 0.11 4.93
CA HIS A 6 19.73 -0.12 4.05
C HIS A 6 19.93 -1.61 3.76
N PHE A 7 19.93 -2.46 4.78
CA PHE A 7 20.08 -3.92 4.66
C PHE A 7 19.01 -4.51 3.72
N ILE A 8 17.77 -4.04 3.85
CA ILE A 8 16.65 -4.51 3.03
C ILE A 8 16.80 -4.05 1.58
N ARG A 9 17.24 -2.81 1.36
CA ARG A 9 17.51 -2.32 0.00
C ARG A 9 18.61 -3.11 -0.71
N THR A 10 19.63 -3.59 -0.01
CA THR A 10 20.78 -4.28 -0.64
C THR A 10 20.70 -5.80 -0.63
N GLN A 11 20.10 -6.41 0.39
CA GLN A 11 20.04 -7.88 0.53
C GLN A 11 18.63 -8.46 0.37
N ALA A 12 17.58 -7.67 0.59
CA ALA A 12 16.20 -8.18 0.43
C ALA A 12 15.70 -8.07 -1.02
N GLN A 13 16.45 -7.46 -1.95
CA GLN A 13 16.07 -7.38 -3.37
C GLN A 13 15.81 -8.75 -4.01
N SER A 14 16.47 -9.81 -3.53
CA SER A 14 16.28 -11.20 -3.98
C SER A 14 15.17 -11.96 -3.23
N LEU A 15 14.61 -11.39 -2.16
CA LEU A 15 13.52 -12.01 -1.41
C LEU A 15 12.17 -11.74 -2.10
N SER A 16 11.27 -12.74 -2.04
CA SER A 16 9.86 -12.57 -2.43
C SER A 16 9.18 -11.50 -1.57
N ASP A 17 8.08 -10.95 -2.09
CA ASP A 17 7.33 -9.90 -1.41
C ASP A 17 6.80 -10.37 -0.04
N GLU A 18 6.34 -11.62 0.08
CA GLU A 18 5.86 -12.17 1.35
C GLU A 18 6.95 -12.19 2.43
N ASN A 19 8.15 -12.64 2.06
CA ASN A 19 9.29 -12.71 2.99
C ASN A 19 9.73 -11.30 3.41
N ARG A 20 9.68 -10.34 2.48
CA ARG A 20 9.94 -8.92 2.82
C ARG A 20 8.91 -8.38 3.80
N PHE A 21 7.63 -8.64 3.59
CA PHE A 21 6.57 -8.16 4.49
C PHE A 21 6.67 -8.78 5.88
N ALA A 22 7.00 -10.07 5.98
CA ALA A 22 7.22 -10.74 7.26
C ALA A 22 8.39 -10.13 8.05
N LEU A 23 9.48 -9.76 7.35
CA LEU A 23 10.65 -9.10 7.92
C LEU A 23 10.38 -7.64 8.30
N LEU A 24 9.73 -6.89 7.43
CA LEU A 24 9.52 -5.45 7.57
C LEU A 24 8.37 -5.09 8.51
N ARG A 25 7.35 -5.96 8.58
CA ARG A 25 6.07 -5.70 9.26
C ARG A 25 5.53 -4.30 8.95
N PRO A 26 5.30 -3.97 7.67
CA PRO A 26 4.90 -2.63 7.29
C PRO A 26 3.56 -2.26 7.92
N GLN A 27 3.45 -1.02 8.39
CA GLN A 27 2.22 -0.45 8.92
C GLN A 27 1.68 0.60 7.95
N LEU A 28 0.41 0.49 7.58
CA LEU A 28 -0.28 1.51 6.80
C LEU A 28 -0.74 2.62 7.75
N GLU A 29 -0.05 3.75 7.73
CA GLU A 29 -0.48 4.95 8.44
C GLU A 29 -1.39 5.80 7.55
N ILE A 30 -2.52 6.25 8.12
CA ILE A 30 -3.48 7.10 7.42
C ILE A 30 -3.60 8.47 8.10
N ASN A 31 -3.80 9.52 7.30
CA ASN A 31 -4.10 10.84 7.81
C ASN A 31 -5.62 11.09 7.81
N PRO A 32 -6.32 11.02 8.97
CA PRO A 32 -7.77 11.19 9.03
C PRO A 32 -8.24 12.61 8.67
N LYS A 33 -7.34 13.60 8.69
CA LYS A 33 -7.67 14.98 8.27
C LYS A 33 -7.71 15.12 6.75
N HIS A 34 -7.11 14.20 6.00
CA HIS A 34 -7.00 14.29 4.56
C HIS A 34 -8.38 14.17 3.87
N PRO A 35 -8.70 15.01 2.87
CA PRO A 35 -9.99 14.99 2.19
C PRO A 35 -10.37 13.63 1.60
N ILE A 36 -9.41 12.89 1.04
CA ILE A 36 -9.68 11.56 0.48
C ILE A 36 -10.11 10.56 1.57
N ILE A 37 -9.45 10.56 2.74
CA ILE A 37 -9.78 9.64 3.84
C ILE A 37 -11.18 9.95 4.41
N LYS A 38 -11.52 11.24 4.53
CA LYS A 38 -12.88 11.65 4.93
C LYS A 38 -13.95 11.20 3.94
N LYS A 39 -13.68 11.32 2.62
CA LYS A 39 -14.60 10.86 1.57
C LYS A 39 -14.72 9.34 1.56
N LEU A 40 -13.60 8.63 1.69
CA LEU A 40 -13.58 7.17 1.83
C LEU A 40 -14.43 6.71 3.01
N HIS A 41 -14.31 7.36 4.17
CA HIS A 41 -15.15 7.03 5.32
C HIS A 41 -16.65 7.15 5.00
N LYS A 42 -17.09 8.23 4.34
CA LYS A 42 -18.49 8.38 3.90
C LYS A 42 -18.93 7.28 2.93
N LEU A 43 -18.05 6.91 1.99
CA LEU A 43 -18.31 5.85 1.01
C LEU A 43 -18.60 4.51 1.70
N THR A 44 -17.99 4.21 2.85
CA THR A 44 -18.25 2.95 3.56
C THR A 44 -19.74 2.71 3.87
N SER A 45 -20.53 3.78 4.02
CA SER A 45 -21.99 3.71 4.21
C SER A 45 -22.82 3.94 2.95
N SER A 46 -22.33 4.72 1.98
CA SER A 46 -23.13 5.13 0.81
C SER A 46 -22.90 4.27 -0.43
N ASP A 47 -21.67 3.77 -0.60
CA ASP A 47 -21.25 2.97 -1.75
C ASP A 47 -20.03 2.12 -1.34
N LYS A 48 -20.33 0.93 -0.83
CA LYS A 48 -19.33 0.02 -0.27
C LYS A 48 -18.38 -0.54 -1.33
N GLU A 49 -18.86 -0.69 -2.57
CA GLU A 49 -18.05 -1.19 -3.67
C GLU A 49 -16.99 -0.16 -4.05
N LEU A 50 -17.39 1.11 -4.24
CA LEU A 50 -16.45 2.20 -4.47
C LEU A 50 -15.51 2.42 -3.28
N ALA A 51 -16.00 2.30 -2.05
CA ALA A 51 -15.15 2.38 -0.86
C ALA A 51 -14.01 1.34 -0.88
N ASN A 52 -14.33 0.08 -1.23
CA ASN A 52 -13.34 -0.98 -1.33
C ASN A 52 -12.31 -0.69 -2.43
N MET A 53 -12.77 -0.26 -3.62
CA MET A 53 -11.86 0.08 -4.73
C MET A 53 -10.89 1.21 -4.35
N VAL A 54 -11.41 2.29 -3.74
CA VAL A 54 -10.58 3.42 -3.29
C VAL A 54 -9.59 3.00 -2.19
N ALA A 55 -10.03 2.18 -1.23
CA ALA A 55 -9.15 1.68 -0.18
C ALA A 55 -8.00 0.82 -0.75
N GLN A 56 -8.31 -0.08 -1.69
CA GLN A 56 -7.34 -0.92 -2.37
C GLN A 56 -6.33 -0.07 -3.16
N GLN A 57 -6.80 0.96 -3.86
CA GLN A 57 -5.93 1.86 -4.61
C GLN A 57 -5.01 2.67 -3.69
N LEU A 58 -5.53 3.19 -2.58
CA LEU A 58 -4.71 3.92 -1.59
C LEU A 58 -3.62 3.04 -0.99
N PHE A 59 -3.96 1.80 -0.63
CA PHE A 59 -3.00 0.83 -0.12
C PHE A 59 -1.92 0.51 -1.16
N SER A 60 -2.32 0.23 -2.39
CA SER A 60 -1.41 -0.09 -3.49
C SER A 60 -0.44 1.08 -3.77
N ASN A 61 -0.96 2.30 -3.83
CA ASN A 61 -0.15 3.50 -4.01
C ASN A 61 0.84 3.71 -2.84
N ALA A 62 0.42 3.44 -1.61
CA ALA A 62 1.28 3.53 -0.44
C ALA A 62 2.42 2.50 -0.49
N MET A 63 2.13 1.26 -0.90
CA MET A 63 3.13 0.20 -1.05
C MET A 63 4.19 0.54 -2.11
N VAL A 64 3.77 1.10 -3.25
CA VAL A 64 4.69 1.56 -4.30
C VAL A 64 5.54 2.73 -3.83
N THR A 65 4.92 3.74 -3.23
CA THR A 65 5.62 4.92 -2.71
C THR A 65 6.64 4.53 -1.64
N ALA A 66 6.32 3.51 -0.84
CA ALA A 66 7.22 2.96 0.18
C ALA A 66 8.33 2.06 -0.40
N GLY A 67 8.33 1.76 -1.70
CA GLY A 67 9.27 0.86 -2.37
C GLY A 67 9.07 -0.62 -1.99
N LEU A 68 7.88 -0.99 -1.53
CA LEU A 68 7.51 -2.32 -1.08
C LEU A 68 6.89 -3.19 -2.18
N LEU A 69 6.47 -2.57 -3.29
CA LEU A 69 5.87 -3.24 -4.44
C LEU A 69 6.69 -2.89 -5.69
N MET A 70 7.35 -3.89 -6.27
CA MET A 70 8.35 -3.69 -7.34
C MET A 70 7.78 -3.91 -8.75
N ASP A 71 6.75 -4.75 -8.89
CA ASP A 71 6.12 -5.00 -10.18
C ASP A 71 4.90 -4.08 -10.39
N ALA A 72 5.09 -3.07 -11.24
CA ALA A 72 4.04 -2.11 -11.58
C ALA A 72 2.82 -2.75 -12.27
N ARG A 73 2.95 -3.96 -12.84
CA ARG A 73 1.82 -4.66 -13.49
C ARG A 73 0.73 -5.03 -12.48
N ASN A 74 1.11 -5.35 -11.25
CA ASN A 74 0.18 -5.68 -10.16
C ASN A 74 -0.71 -4.48 -9.76
N LEU A 75 -0.29 -3.25 -10.06
CA LEU A 75 -1.09 -2.05 -9.81
C LEU A 75 -2.19 -1.87 -10.84
N ILE A 76 -1.86 -2.15 -12.10
CA ILE A 76 -2.79 -1.98 -13.23
C ILE A 76 -3.92 -3.01 -13.14
N THR A 77 -3.62 -4.22 -12.68
CA THR A 77 -4.64 -5.27 -12.47
C THR A 77 -5.71 -4.88 -11.44
N ASN A 78 -5.38 -4.00 -10.48
CA ASN A 78 -6.30 -3.56 -9.43
C ASN A 78 -7.03 -2.26 -9.76
N LEU A 79 -6.80 -1.69 -10.95
CA LEU A 79 -7.51 -0.51 -11.38
C LEU A 79 -8.91 -0.93 -11.85
N PRO A 80 -9.99 -0.34 -11.30
CA PRO A 80 -11.32 -0.61 -11.82
C PRO A 80 -11.44 -0.17 -13.29
N PRO A 81 -12.32 -0.83 -14.07
CA PRO A 81 -12.54 -0.53 -15.48
C PRO A 81 -13.05 0.90 -15.71
#